data_AF-A0A1A8CG00-F1
#
_entry.id   AF-A0A1A8CG00-F1
#
_cell.length_a   1.000
_cell.length_b   1.000
_cell.length_c   1.000
_cell.angle_alpha   90.00
_cell.angle_beta   90.00
_cell.angle_gamma   90.00
#
_symmetry.space_group_name_H-M   'P 1'
#
loop_
_entity.id
_entity.type
_entity.pdbx_description
1 polymer ?
#
loop_
_entity_poly.entity_id
_entity_poly.type
_entity_poly.pdbx_seq_one_letter_code
_entity_poly.pdbx_strand_id
1 'polypeptide(L)'
;MKLWVVLLLAVLCSELQMGCCQGVKRKKDVEESRGRRVRVRQPAQTDRKGKSQSLLTRVLDKGRFQHLAQTTLLTPGRKMELRCKGSSIGWSYPTNLDTFSDSRLSIKQSDKYSQLTLTSPSAADTGSYSCWVIVCDGAECQRDQD
;
A
#
# COMPACT_ATOMS: atom_id res chain seq x y z
N MET A 1 -28.66 1.10 41.03
CA MET A 1 -27.73 2.22 41.32
C MET A 1 -26.25 1.95 41.00
N LYS A 2 -25.73 0.70 41.03
CA LYS A 2 -24.27 0.45 40.93
C LYS A 2 -23.73 0.03 39.55
N LEU A 3 -24.58 -0.45 38.64
CA LEU A 3 -24.16 -0.88 37.29
C LEU A 3 -23.82 0.27 36.34
N TRP A 4 -24.51 1.40 36.47
CA TRP A 4 -24.32 2.57 35.60
C TRP A 4 -23.00 3.28 35.89
N VAL A 5 -22.55 3.24 37.14
CA VAL A 5 -21.25 3.78 37.58
C VAL A 5 -20.10 2.98 36.97
N VAL A 6 -20.22 1.64 36.92
CA VAL A 6 -19.21 0.76 36.30
C VAL A 6 -19.14 1.00 34.79
N LEU A 7 -20.29 1.19 34.14
CA LEU A 7 -20.37 1.46 32.71
C LEU A 7 -19.76 2.83 32.34
N LEU A 8 -19.99 3.86 33.16
CA LEU A 8 -19.35 5.16 33.01
C LEU A 8 -17.83 5.11 33.23
N LEU A 9 -17.36 4.35 34.23
CA LEU A 9 -15.92 4.15 34.48
C LEU A 9 -15.21 3.40 33.34
N ALA A 10 -15.88 2.42 32.72
CA ALA A 10 -15.33 1.68 31.58
C ALA A 10 -15.18 2.55 30.32
N VAL A 11 -16.15 3.43 30.06
CA VAL A 11 -16.09 4.39 28.95
C VAL A 11 -14.98 5.41 29.17
N LEU A 12 -14.83 5.94 30.39
CA LEU A 12 -13.72 6.83 30.78
C LEU A 12 -12.33 6.18 30.65
N CYS A 13 -12.19 4.88 30.95
CA CYS A 13 -10.94 4.15 30.75
C CYS A 13 -10.55 4.00 29.27
N SER A 14 -11.54 3.96 28.37
CA SER A 14 -11.30 3.74 26.94
C SER A 14 -10.73 5.00 26.26
N GLU A 15 -11.14 6.20 26.70
CA GLU A 15 -10.64 7.48 26.20
C GLU A 15 -9.21 7.81 26.68
N LEU A 16 -8.80 7.29 27.85
CA LEU A 16 -7.47 7.55 28.43
C LEU A 16 -6.33 6.74 27.77
N GLN A 17 -6.63 5.65 27.04
CA GLN A 17 -5.61 4.83 26.39
C GLN A 17 -5.06 5.42 25.08
N MET A 18 -5.65 6.50 24.57
CA MET A 18 -5.16 7.17 23.36
C MET A 18 -4.07 8.25 23.62
N GLY A 19 -3.58 8.38 24.86
CA GLY A 19 -2.78 9.53 25.30
C GLY A 19 -1.34 9.29 25.78
N CYS A 20 -0.75 8.10 25.69
CA CYS A 20 0.63 7.86 26.17
C CYS A 20 1.56 7.29 25.08
N CYS A 21 1.80 8.10 24.05
CA CYS A 21 3.05 8.01 23.30
C CYS A 21 4.17 8.71 24.07
N GLN A 22 5.34 8.06 24.08
CA GLN A 22 6.70 8.56 24.33
C GLN A 22 7.29 8.46 25.74
N GLY A 23 8.44 7.79 25.79
CA GLY A 23 9.58 8.28 26.56
C GLY A 23 9.98 7.46 27.78
N VAL A 24 10.60 6.30 27.59
CA VAL A 24 11.47 5.71 28.63
C VAL A 24 12.88 5.53 28.06
N LYS A 25 13.67 6.60 28.21
CA LYS A 25 15.12 6.58 28.29
C LYS A 25 15.53 5.51 29.32
N ARG A 26 16.22 4.46 28.91
CA ARG A 26 17.05 3.65 29.81
C ARG A 26 18.52 3.92 29.51
N LYS A 27 19.17 4.67 30.41
CA LYS A 27 20.62 4.74 30.56
C LYS A 27 21.12 3.39 31.09
N LYS A 28 22.25 2.93 30.55
CA LYS A 28 23.15 1.96 31.20
C LYS A 28 24.57 2.46 30.96
N ASP A 29 25.26 2.75 32.06
CA ASP A 29 26.59 3.39 32.07
C ASP A 29 27.74 2.38 31.98
N VAL A 30 28.92 2.95 31.65
CA VAL A 30 30.31 2.51 31.86
C VAL A 30 30.88 1.46 30.90
N GLU A 31 31.81 1.88 30.01
CA GLU A 31 33.25 1.66 30.19
C GLU A 31 34.08 2.40 29.10
N GLU A 32 35.21 2.96 29.52
CA GLU A 32 36.19 3.72 28.75
C GLU A 32 37.12 2.82 27.94
N SER A 33 37.30 3.05 26.63
CA SER A 33 38.58 2.77 25.96
C SER A 33 38.68 3.39 24.56
N ARG A 34 39.86 3.96 24.31
CA ARG A 34 40.26 4.79 23.17
C ARG A 34 40.32 4.00 21.86
N GLY A 35 39.86 4.60 20.76
CA GLY A 35 39.99 3.99 19.43
C GLY A 35 39.75 4.94 18.25
N ARG A 36 40.81 5.62 17.81
CA ARG A 36 40.92 6.42 16.58
C ARG A 36 40.76 5.53 15.34
N ARG A 37 39.80 5.81 14.43
CA ARG A 37 39.98 5.58 12.97
C ARG A 37 38.88 6.14 12.04
N VAL A 38 39.35 7.07 11.20
CA VAL A 38 39.08 7.28 9.76
C VAL A 38 37.67 7.70 9.31
N ARG A 39 37.61 9.00 9.00
CA ARG A 39 36.67 9.68 8.11
C ARG A 39 36.79 9.13 6.69
N VAL A 40 35.83 8.32 6.25
CA VAL A 40 35.60 8.10 4.81
C VAL A 40 34.42 8.97 4.39
N ARG A 41 34.70 10.06 3.67
CA ARG A 41 33.69 10.81 2.92
C ARG A 41 33.17 9.90 1.82
N GLN A 42 31.94 9.43 1.93
CA GLN A 42 31.19 8.96 0.76
C GLN A 42 30.50 10.17 0.14
N PRO A 43 30.61 10.36 -1.20
CA PRO A 43 30.03 11.50 -1.87
C PRO A 43 28.52 11.46 -1.78
N ALA A 44 27.93 12.61 -1.44
CA ALA A 44 26.50 12.85 -1.45
C ALA A 44 25.96 12.51 -2.84
N GLN A 45 25.27 11.37 -2.96
CA GLN A 45 24.37 11.16 -4.07
C GLN A 45 23.27 12.19 -3.92
N THR A 46 23.24 13.13 -4.85
CA THR A 46 22.15 14.07 -5.04
C THR A 46 20.89 13.26 -5.26
N ASP A 47 20.14 13.09 -4.18
CA ASP A 47 18.82 12.50 -4.15
C ASP A 47 17.92 13.42 -4.99
N ARG A 48 17.94 13.22 -6.31
CA ARG A 48 16.90 13.70 -7.21
C ARG A 48 15.66 12.92 -6.85
N LYS A 49 15.04 13.34 -5.75
CA LYS A 49 13.78 12.85 -5.22
C LYS A 49 12.65 13.33 -6.12
N GLY A 50 12.68 12.90 -7.38
CA GLY A 50 11.49 12.78 -8.20
C GLY A 50 10.63 11.76 -7.48
N LYS A 51 9.57 12.22 -6.82
CA LYS A 51 8.55 11.33 -6.27
C LYS A 51 7.98 10.57 -7.47
N SER A 52 8.44 9.34 -7.72
CA SER A 52 7.81 8.44 -8.67
C SER A 52 6.40 8.18 -8.15
N GLN A 53 5.45 8.99 -8.62
CA GLN A 53 4.05 8.80 -8.27
C GLN A 53 3.64 7.49 -8.92
N SER A 54 3.36 6.46 -8.12
CA SER A 54 2.87 5.18 -8.61
C SER A 54 1.66 5.41 -9.53
N LEU A 55 1.69 4.77 -10.71
CA LEU A 55 0.58 4.76 -11.68
C LEU A 55 -0.69 4.17 -11.08
N LEU A 56 -0.52 3.28 -10.08
CA LEU A 56 -1.55 2.49 -9.43
C LEU A 56 -2.09 3.19 -8.19
N THR A 57 -3.42 3.29 -8.14
CA THR A 57 -4.15 3.87 -7.01
C THR A 57 -5.31 2.95 -6.60
N ARG A 58 -5.68 2.98 -5.33
CA ARG A 58 -6.92 2.36 -4.85
C ARG A 58 -8.06 3.36 -4.92
N VAL A 59 -9.22 2.91 -5.37
CA VAL A 59 -10.47 3.67 -5.29
C VAL A 59 -11.18 3.30 -3.99
N LEU A 60 -11.41 4.28 -3.12
CA LEU A 60 -12.15 4.08 -1.86
C LEU A 60 -13.64 4.29 -2.08
N ASP A 61 -13.98 5.46 -2.63
CA ASP A 61 -15.33 5.85 -3.00
C ASP A 61 -15.26 6.68 -4.30
N LYS A 62 -16.41 7.07 -4.84
CA LYS A 62 -16.49 7.98 -5.97
C LYS A 62 -15.68 9.26 -5.69
N GLY A 63 -14.67 9.50 -6.53
CA GLY A 63 -13.79 10.67 -6.41
C GLY A 63 -12.75 10.60 -5.29
N ARG A 64 -12.73 9.54 -4.47
CA ARG A 64 -11.76 9.35 -3.38
C ARG A 64 -10.75 8.28 -3.76
N PHE A 65 -9.51 8.69 -3.92
CA PHE A 65 -8.40 7.84 -4.31
C PHE A 65 -7.36 7.77 -3.20
N GLN A 66 -6.76 6.59 -3.01
CA GLN A 66 -5.66 6.35 -2.11
C GLN A 66 -4.44 5.92 -2.92
N HIS A 67 -3.35 6.67 -2.81
CA HIS A 67 -2.05 6.21 -3.29
C HIS A 67 -1.59 5.03 -2.46
N LEU A 68 -1.17 3.97 -3.15
CA LEU A 68 -0.69 2.76 -2.48
C LEU A 68 0.79 2.91 -2.12
N ALA A 69 1.13 2.49 -0.91
CA ALA A 69 2.50 2.12 -0.56
C ALA A 69 2.85 0.77 -1.23
N GLN A 70 4.06 0.27 -1.01
CA GLN A 70 4.48 -1.04 -1.54
C GLN A 70 3.55 -2.18 -1.10
N THR A 71 3.03 -2.11 0.13
CA THR A 71 2.09 -3.08 0.69
C THR A 71 0.92 -2.33 1.31
N THR A 72 -0.27 -2.91 1.25
CA THR A 72 -1.46 -2.32 1.86
C THR A 72 -2.37 -3.44 2.38
N LEU A 73 -3.08 -3.16 3.47
CA LEU A 73 -4.02 -4.09 4.05
C LEU A 73 -5.44 -3.81 3.57
N LEU A 74 -6.23 -4.86 3.48
CA LEU A 74 -7.62 -4.84 3.02
C LEU A 74 -8.50 -5.65 3.96
N THR A 75 -9.73 -5.18 4.12
CA THR A 75 -10.78 -5.98 4.75
C THR A 75 -11.27 -7.02 3.75
N PRO A 76 -11.22 -8.33 4.07
CA PRO A 76 -11.77 -9.37 3.22
C PRO A 76 -13.27 -9.19 2.94
N GLY A 77 -13.75 -9.79 1.86
CA GLY A 77 -15.15 -9.77 1.44
C GLY A 77 -15.63 -8.43 0.88
N ARG A 78 -14.92 -7.32 1.17
CA ARG A 78 -15.24 -6.00 0.62
C ARG A 78 -14.64 -5.85 -0.77
N LYS A 79 -15.45 -5.31 -1.70
CA LYS A 79 -15.01 -4.99 -3.05
C LYS A 79 -13.73 -4.16 -3.03
N MET A 80 -12.72 -4.62 -3.76
CA MET A 80 -11.50 -3.87 -4.01
C MET A 80 -11.53 -3.28 -5.42
N GLU A 81 -11.23 -1.99 -5.54
CA GLU A 81 -11.06 -1.32 -6.82
C GLU A 81 -9.68 -0.67 -6.92
N LEU A 82 -8.98 -1.00 -8.00
CA LEU A 82 -7.67 -0.50 -8.35
C LEU A 82 -7.74 0.22 -9.69
N ARG A 83 -7.02 1.33 -9.82
CA ARG A 83 -6.96 2.15 -11.03
C ARG A 83 -5.52 2.43 -11.41
N CYS A 84 -5.19 2.12 -12.66
CA CYS A 84 -3.95 2.57 -13.29
C CYS A 84 -4.21 3.63 -14.31
N LYS A 85 -3.47 4.74 -14.19
CA LYS A 85 -3.52 5.84 -15.15
C LYS A 85 -2.97 5.38 -16.51
N GLY A 86 -3.58 5.81 -17.61
CA GLY A 86 -3.17 5.47 -18.98
C GLY A 86 -4.23 4.64 -19.74
N SER A 87 -4.18 4.68 -21.06
CA SER A 87 -5.19 4.08 -21.96
C SER A 87 -4.90 2.62 -22.34
N SER A 88 -3.63 2.26 -22.45
CA SER A 88 -3.17 0.93 -22.84
C SER A 88 -2.43 0.29 -21.69
N ILE A 89 -3.16 -0.42 -20.81
CA ILE A 89 -2.60 -0.92 -19.54
C ILE A 89 -2.70 -2.43 -19.45
N GLY A 90 -1.56 -3.06 -19.11
CA GLY A 90 -1.47 -4.45 -18.68
C GLY A 90 -1.60 -4.58 -17.17
N TRP A 91 -2.07 -5.74 -16.71
CA TRP A 91 -2.29 -6.05 -15.30
C TRP A 91 -1.60 -7.35 -14.92
N SER A 92 -1.08 -7.39 -13.70
CA SER A 92 -0.62 -8.60 -13.01
C SER A 92 -1.28 -8.66 -11.65
N TYR A 93 -1.78 -9.83 -11.32
CA TYR A 93 -2.50 -10.16 -10.11
C TYR A 93 -2.24 -11.64 -9.77
N PRO A 94 -2.62 -12.11 -8.58
CA PRO A 94 -2.46 -13.52 -8.20
C PRO A 94 -3.09 -14.49 -9.20
N THR A 95 -2.33 -15.50 -9.62
CA THR A 95 -2.72 -16.45 -10.67
C THR A 95 -3.93 -17.30 -10.33
N ASN A 96 -4.28 -17.43 -9.05
CA ASN A 96 -5.50 -18.14 -8.63
C ASN A 96 -6.78 -17.51 -9.19
N LEU A 97 -6.74 -16.24 -9.57
CA LEU A 97 -7.86 -15.53 -10.18
C LEU A 97 -8.05 -15.90 -11.66
N ASP A 98 -7.02 -16.42 -12.34
CA ASP A 98 -7.10 -16.88 -13.73
C ASP A 98 -7.68 -18.29 -13.85
N THR A 99 -7.41 -19.14 -12.85
CA THR A 99 -7.63 -20.60 -12.92
C THR A 99 -9.08 -21.02 -13.14
N PHE A 100 -10.05 -20.14 -12.87
CA PHE A 100 -11.48 -20.48 -12.89
C PHE A 100 -12.35 -19.53 -13.70
N SER A 101 -11.76 -18.69 -14.57
CA SER A 101 -12.51 -17.61 -15.24
C SER A 101 -13.38 -16.86 -14.23
N ASP A 102 -12.77 -16.46 -13.11
CA ASP A 102 -13.49 -16.02 -11.93
C ASP A 102 -14.26 -14.73 -12.24
N SER A 103 -15.59 -14.83 -12.29
CA SER A 103 -16.50 -13.70 -12.54
C SER A 103 -16.36 -12.56 -11.52
N ARG A 104 -15.69 -12.81 -10.38
CA ARG A 104 -15.44 -11.80 -9.36
C ARG A 104 -14.39 -10.78 -9.78
N LEU A 105 -13.48 -11.14 -10.69
CA LEU A 105 -12.45 -10.25 -11.24
C LEU A 105 -12.97 -9.63 -12.54
N SER A 106 -12.87 -8.31 -12.64
CA SER A 106 -13.22 -7.57 -13.85
C SER A 106 -12.20 -6.48 -14.13
N ILE A 107 -11.74 -6.41 -15.38
CA ILE A 107 -10.85 -5.36 -15.87
C ILE A 107 -11.59 -4.54 -16.91
N LYS A 108 -11.61 -3.22 -16.74
CA LYS A 108 -12.24 -2.27 -17.67
C LYS A 108 -11.21 -1.25 -18.13
N GLN A 109 -11.01 -1.16 -19.44
CA GLN A 109 -10.17 -0.14 -20.07
C GLN A 109 -10.99 1.14 -20.33
N SER A 110 -10.35 2.29 -20.23
CA SER A 110 -10.89 3.60 -20.58
C SER A 110 -9.76 4.46 -21.16
N ASP A 111 -10.10 5.50 -21.90
CA ASP A 111 -9.13 6.39 -22.56
C ASP A 111 -8.12 7.05 -21.61
N LYS A 112 -8.43 7.13 -20.31
CA LYS A 112 -7.58 7.79 -19.31
C LYS A 112 -7.01 6.88 -18.25
N TYR A 113 -7.60 5.69 -18.08
CA TYR A 113 -7.20 4.75 -17.06
C TYR A 113 -7.72 3.35 -17.36
N SER A 114 -7.09 2.36 -16.74
CA SER A 114 -7.61 1.01 -16.60
C SER A 114 -8.05 0.77 -15.17
N GLN A 115 -9.13 0.03 -14.99
CA GLN A 115 -9.69 -0.30 -13.68
C GLN A 115 -9.79 -1.81 -13.49
N LEU A 116 -9.13 -2.32 -12.45
CA LEU A 116 -9.28 -3.68 -11.96
C LEU A 116 -10.23 -3.67 -10.77
N THR A 117 -11.24 -4.54 -10.81
CA THR A 117 -12.24 -4.70 -9.76
C THR A 117 -12.25 -6.15 -9.32
N LEU A 118 -12.09 -6.39 -8.01
CA LEU A 118 -12.23 -7.72 -7.42
C LEU A 118 -13.36 -7.68 -6.39
N THR A 119 -14.42 -8.44 -6.64
CA THR A 119 -15.55 -8.57 -5.73
C THR A 119 -15.31 -9.70 -4.74
N SER A 120 -15.72 -9.51 -3.49
CA SER A 120 -15.59 -10.51 -2.42
C SER A 120 -14.18 -11.15 -2.29
N PRO A 121 -13.09 -10.37 -2.20
CA PRO A 121 -11.73 -10.89 -2.08
C PRO A 121 -11.56 -11.70 -0.79
N SER A 122 -10.77 -12.77 -0.85
CA SER A 122 -10.45 -13.67 0.25
C SER A 122 -8.96 -13.61 0.62
N ALA A 123 -8.57 -14.32 1.68
CA ALA A 123 -7.15 -14.44 2.05
C ALA A 123 -6.30 -15.07 0.92
N ALA A 124 -6.89 -15.96 0.11
CA ALA A 124 -6.20 -16.58 -1.03
C ALA A 124 -5.87 -15.57 -2.14
N ASP A 125 -6.58 -14.44 -2.19
CA ASP A 125 -6.35 -13.38 -3.18
C ASP A 125 -5.24 -12.40 -2.73
N THR A 126 -4.52 -12.72 -1.66
CA THR A 126 -3.38 -11.94 -1.17
C THR A 126 -2.15 -12.20 -2.04
N GLY A 127 -1.58 -11.13 -2.60
CA GLY A 127 -0.36 -11.22 -3.39
C GLY A 127 -0.03 -9.90 -4.07
N SER A 128 0.86 -9.95 -5.05
CA SER A 128 1.26 -8.76 -5.81
C SER A 128 0.20 -8.39 -6.83
N TYR A 129 -0.20 -7.12 -6.78
CA TYR A 129 -1.01 -6.48 -7.82
C TYR A 129 -0.18 -5.37 -8.44
N SER A 130 -0.02 -5.39 -9.75
CA SER A 130 0.71 -4.36 -10.48
C SER A 130 0.09 -4.10 -11.85
N CYS A 131 0.47 -2.99 -12.44
CA CYS A 131 0.06 -2.63 -13.78
C CYS A 131 1.22 -1.95 -14.50
N TRP A 132 1.13 -1.84 -15.82
CA TRP A 132 2.15 -1.21 -16.64
C TRP A 132 1.52 -0.65 -17.91
N VAL A 133 2.17 0.33 -18.51
CA VAL A 133 1.81 0.82 -19.84
C VAL A 133 2.25 -0.22 -20.87
N ILE A 134 1.38 -0.49 -21.84
CA ILE A 134 1.68 -1.30 -23.01
C ILE A 134 1.97 -0.35 -24.17
N VAL A 135 3.14 -0.52 -24.77
CA VAL A 135 3.57 0.22 -25.96
C VAL A 135 3.61 -0.75 -27.11
N CYS A 136 2.97 -0.40 -28.23
CA CYS A 136 2.94 -1.24 -29.43
C CYS A 136 3.68 -0.54 -30.57
N ASP A 137 4.54 -1.29 -31.24
CA ASP A 137 5.17 -0.93 -32.51
C ASP A 137 4.60 -1.84 -33.60
N GLY A 138 3.63 -1.31 -34.37
CA GLY A 138 2.83 -2.12 -35.28
C GLY A 138 2.03 -3.20 -34.55
N ALA A 139 2.32 -4.46 -34.84
CA ALA A 139 1.64 -5.63 -34.26
C ALA A 139 2.32 -6.14 -32.97
N GLU A 140 3.55 -5.70 -32.68
CA GLU A 140 4.28 -6.15 -31.50
C GLU A 140 4.01 -5.20 -30.33
N CYS A 141 3.55 -5.73 -29.21
CA CYS A 141 3.27 -4.98 -28.01
C CYS A 141 4.17 -5.45 -26.86
N GLN A 142 4.74 -4.51 -26.13
CA GLN A 142 5.62 -4.78 -25.00
C GLN A 142 5.21 -3.98 -23.77
N ARG A 143 5.63 -4.47 -22.60
CA ARG A 143 5.57 -3.70 -21.36
C ARG A 143 6.56 -2.55 -21.48
N ASP A 144 6.09 -1.33 -21.22
CA ASP A 144 6.94 -0.15 -21.13
C ASP A 144 8.06 -0.40 -20.11
N GLN A 145 9.30 -0.16 -20.54
CA GLN A 145 10.47 -0.25 -19.68
C GLN A 145 10.70 1.17 -19.16
N ASP A 146 10.27 1.42 -17.91
CA ASP A 146 10.35 2.72 -17.23
C ASP A 146 11.66 3.50 -17.47
#